data_AF-A0A497NJX8-F1
#
_entry.id   AF-A0A497NJX8-F1
#
_cell.length_a   1.000
_cell.length_b   1.000
_cell.length_c   1.000
_cell.angle_alpha   90.00
_cell.angle_beta   90.00
_cell.angle_gamma   90.00
#
_symmetry.space_group_name_H-M   'P 1'
#
loop_
_entity.id
_entity.type
_entity.pdbx_description
1 polymer ?
#
loop_
_entity_poly.entity_id
_entity_poly.type
_entity_poly.pdbx_seq_one_letter_code
_entity_poly.pdbx_strand_id
1 'polypeptide(L)' 'MEIRHTVYVKPYIVVEVVFNEIQRSSRYPPRFALRFARITRIRVDKGLEDTGTLDRLQTLYGQQFKYKSQLQLDDLK' A
#
# COMPACT_ATOMS: atom_id res chain seq x y z
N MET A 1 -15.42 -28.83 -5.72
CA MET A 1 -14.75 -27.64 -6.28
C MET A 1 -14.37 -26.76 -5.10
N GLU A 2 -13.13 -26.85 -4.65
CA GLU A 2 -12.67 -26.25 -3.38
C GLU A 2 -12.47 -24.74 -3.55
N ILE A 3 -13.41 -23.94 -3.04
CA ILE A 3 -13.23 -22.48 -2.91
C ILE A 3 -12.50 -22.23 -1.59
N ARG A 4 -11.16 -22.37 -1.61
CA ARG A 4 -10.32 -22.14 -0.42
C ARG A 4 -10.26 -20.64 -0.09
N HIS A 5 -11.18 -20.20 0.77
CA HIS A 5 -11.12 -18.99 1.62
C HIS A 5 -11.20 -17.61 0.94
N THR A 6 -11.41 -17.51 -0.37
CA THR A 6 -11.54 -16.21 -1.05
C THR A 6 -12.99 -15.91 -1.41
N VAL A 7 -13.50 -14.76 -0.97
CA VAL A 7 -14.84 -14.26 -1.29
C VAL A 7 -14.72 -12.89 -1.95
N TYR A 8 -15.35 -12.71 -3.11
CA TYR A 8 -15.43 -11.42 -3.79
C TYR A 8 -16.56 -10.59 -3.19
N VAL A 9 -16.27 -9.32 -2.89
CA VAL A 9 -17.21 -8.40 -2.27
C VAL A 9 -17.30 -7.10 -3.06
N LYS A 10 -18.44 -6.40 -2.97
CA LYS A 10 -18.58 -5.05 -3.50
C LYS A 10 -17.81 -4.07 -2.59
N PRO A 11 -16.95 -3.19 -3.13
CA PRO A 11 -16.24 -2.22 -2.33
C PRO A 11 -17.23 -1.22 -1.71
N TYR A 12 -17.11 -1.00 -0.41
CA TYR A 12 -17.94 -0.06 0.34
C TYR A 12 -17.24 0.46 1.61
N ILE A 13 -16.50 -0.43 2.28
CA ILE A 13 -15.82 -0.11 3.54
C ILE A 13 -14.43 0.44 3.25
N VAL A 14 -14.12 1.61 3.81
CA VAL A 14 -12.79 2.22 3.78
C VAL A 14 -12.05 1.88 5.07
N VAL A 15 -10.78 1.49 4.93
CA VAL A 15 -9.90 1.17 6.06
C VAL A 15 -8.61 1.96 5.97
N GLU A 16 -8.08 2.31 7.14
CA GLU A 16 -6.76 2.89 7.28
C GLU A 16 -5.74 1.76 7.40
N VAL A 17 -4.70 1.83 6.55
CA VAL A 17 -3.67 0.80 6.44
C VAL A 17 -2.31 1.40 6.69
N VAL A 18 -1.58 0.84 7.64
CA VAL A 18 -0.16 1.15 7.86
C VAL A 18 0.70 0.07 7.21
N PHE A 19 1.86 0.44 6.66
CA PHE A 19 2.77 -0.47 5.98
C PHE A 19 4.22 -0.01 6.15
N ASN A 20 5.16 -0.93 5.98
CA ASN A 20 6.58 -0.64 6.15
C ASN A 20 7.24 -0.18 4.85
N GLU A 21 6.91 -0.83 3.73
CA GLU A 21 7.48 -0.50 2.43
C GLU A 21 6.50 -0.80 1.29
N ILE A 22 6.68 -0.07 0.19
CA ILE A 22 6.02 -0.31 -1.08
C ILE A 22 6.99 -1.09 -1.97
N GLN A 23 6.52 -2.19 -2.54
CA GLN A 23 7.27 -3.03 -3.48
C GLN A 23 6.63 -3.01 -4.86
N ARG A 24 7.46 -3.10 -5.91
CA ARG A 24 6.96 -3.36 -7.26
C ARG A 24 6.59 -4.83 -7.39
N SER A 25 5.37 -5.09 -7.84
CA SER A 25 4.87 -6.42 -8.15
C SER A 25 4.72 -6.58 -9.66
N SER A 26 5.19 -7.69 -10.22
CA SER A 26 4.96 -8.04 -11.62
C SER A 26 3.59 -8.71 -11.84
N ARG A 27 2.91 -9.12 -10.76
CA ARG A 27 1.83 -10.11 -10.82
C ARG A 27 0.42 -9.52 -10.95
N TYR A 28 0.22 -8.23 -10.64
CA TYR A 28 -1.10 -7.59 -10.70
C TYR A 28 -1.00 -6.12 -11.13
N PRO A 29 -1.87 -5.61 -12.03
CA PRO A 29 -2.11 -4.17 -12.17
C PRO A 29 -2.67 -3.69 -10.82
N PRO A 30 -1.98 -2.79 -10.10
CA PRO A 30 -1.24 -1.62 -10.58
C PRO A 30 0.29 -1.69 -10.36
N ARG A 31 0.83 -2.90 -10.27
CA ARG A 31 2.26 -3.22 -10.12
C ARG A 31 2.89 -2.75 -8.81
N PHE A 32 2.09 -2.51 -7.78
CA PHE A 32 2.55 -2.18 -6.43
C PHE A 32 1.92 -3.10 -5.39
N ALA A 33 2.69 -3.42 -4.35
CA ALA A 33 2.25 -4.18 -3.19
C ALA A 33 2.76 -3.51 -1.90
N LEU A 34 1.91 -3.46 -0.88
CA LEU A 34 2.27 -2.96 0.45
C LEU A 34 2.79 -4.14 1.29
N ARG A 35 4.02 -4.04 1.78
CA ARG A 35 4.62 -5.09 2.62
C ARG A 35 4.33 -4.83 4.10
N PHE A 36 4.00 -5.91 4.81
CA PHE A 36 3.63 -5.88 6.23
C PHE A 36 2.47 -4.91 6.50
N ALA A 37 1.53 -4.82 5.55
CA ALA A 37 0.34 -4.00 5.68
C ALA A 37 -0.56 -4.48 6.83
N ARG A 38 -1.02 -3.54 7.66
CA ARG A 38 -1.92 -3.80 8.79
C ARG A 38 -3.06 -2.80 8.78
N ILE A 39 -4.28 -3.28 9.00
CA ILE A 39 -5.45 -2.43 9.17
C ILE A 39 -5.41 -1.86 10.59
N THR A 40 -5.44 -0.54 10.72
CA THR A 40 -5.48 0.14 12.03
C THR A 40 -6.90 0.47 12.45
N ARG A 41 -7.73 0.92 11.50
CA ARG A 41 -9.06 1.46 11.78
C ARG A 41 -9.99 1.34 10.57
N ILE A 42 -11.26 1.13 10.82
CA ILE A 42 -12.34 1.34 9.84
C ILE A 42 -12.69 2.83 9.80
N ARG A 43 -12.64 3.43 8.61
CA ARG A 43 -12.92 4.86 8.39
C ARG A 43 -14.38 5.05 8.02
N VAL A 44 -15.25 5.05 9.04
CA VAL A 44 -16.68 5.38 8.87
C VAL A 44 -16.90 6.84 8.47
N ASP A 45 -15.88 7.68 8.64
CA ASP A 45 -15.84 9.09 8.26
C ASP A 45 -15.48 9.34 6.78
N LYS A 46 -15.17 8.30 6.00
CA LYS A 46 -14.68 8.43 4.62
C LYS A 46 -15.49 7.63 3.60
N GLY A 47 -15.69 8.21 2.43
CA GLY A 47 -16.28 7.57 1.25
C GLY A 47 -15.25 6.86 0.37
N LEU A 48 -15.73 6.15 -0.64
CA LEU A 48 -14.87 5.42 -1.59
C LEU A 48 -13.95 6.37 -2.37
N GLU A 49 -14.44 7.57 -2.66
CA GLU A 49 -13.74 8.68 -3.30
C GLU A 49 -12.56 9.23 -2.48
N ASP A 50 -12.57 9.05 -1.15
CA ASP A 50 -11.50 9.51 -0.25
C ASP A 50 -10.33 8.52 -0.12
N THR A 51 -10.42 7.40 -0.84
CA THR A 51 -9.39 6.36 -0.80
C THR A 51 -8.11 6.81 -1.48
N GLY A 52 -6.99 6.16 -1.13
CA GLY A 52 -5.70 6.43 -1.75
C GLY A 52 -5.72 6.11 -3.24
N THR A 53 -5.11 6.97 -4.05
CA THR A 53 -4.97 6.76 -5.49
C THR A 53 -3.67 6.02 -5.84
N LEU A 54 -3.63 5.41 -7.03
CA LEU A 54 -2.43 4.77 -7.55
C LEU A 54 -1.28 5.76 -7.78
N ASP A 55 -1.61 6.97 -8.22
CA ASP A 55 -0.65 8.06 -8.40
C ASP A 55 0.05 8.41 -7.07
N ARG A 56 -0.72 8.47 -5.98
CA ARG A 56 -0.16 8.66 -4.63
C ARG A 56 0.80 7.54 -4.24
N LEU A 57 0.47 6.29 -4.55
CA LEU A 57 1.37 5.15 -4.28
C LEU A 57 2.65 5.23 -5.10
N GLN A 58 2.57 5.66 -6.37
CA GLN A 58 3.75 5.84 -7.22
C GLN A 58 4.67 6.95 -6.70
N THR A 59 4.09 8.06 -6.24
CA THR A 59 4.84 9.15 -5.61
C THR A 59 5.53 8.68 -4.33
N LEU A 60 4.82 7.97 -3.45
CA LEU A 60 5.38 7.42 -2.21
C LEU A 60 6.50 6.40 -2.49
N TYR A 61 6.33 5.55 -3.49
CA TYR A 61 7.37 4.61 -3.92
C TYR A 61 8.64 5.35 -4.36
N GLY A 62 8.51 6.42 -5.17
CA GLY A 62 9.64 7.24 -5.59
C GLY A 62 10.35 7.92 -4.41
N GLN A 63 9.59 8.39 -3.42
CA GLN A 63 10.14 8.99 -2.20
C GLN A 63 10.89 7.96 -1.33
N GLN A 64 10.42 6.71 -1.25
CA GLN A 64 11.08 5.65 -0.47
C GLN A 64 12.55 5.46 -0.87
N PHE A 65 12.91 5.63 -2.15
CA PHE A 65 14.30 5.53 -2.61
C PHE A 65 15.14 6.73 -2.17
N LYS A 66 14.58 7.93 -2.14
CA LYS A 66 15.31 9.14 -1.72
C LYS A 66 15.79 9.03 -0.27
N TYR A 67 14.93 8.49 0.61
CA TYR A 67 15.25 8.32 2.02
C TYR A 67 16.17 7.12 2.28
N LYS A 68 15.97 5.98 1.60
CA LYS A 68 16.89 4.82 1.72
C LYS A 68 18.29 5.14 1.17
N SER A 69 18.42 5.92 0.10
CA SER A 69 19.73 6.35 -0.41
C SER A 69 20.44 7.34 0.51
N GLN A 70 19.69 8.21 1.21
CA GLN A 70 20.27 9.13 2.20
C GLN A 70 20.75 8.38 3.45
N LEU A 71 19.97 7.43 3.96
CA LEU A 71 20.38 6.57 5.09
C LEU A 71 21.66 5.78 4.77
N GLN A 72 21.77 5.22 3.56
CA GLN A 72 22.99 4.52 3.13
C GLN A 72 24.24 5.41 3.00
N LEU A 73 24.07 6.71 2.75
CA LEU A 73 25.18 7.66 2.63
C LEU A 73 25.64 8.18 3.99
N ASP A 74 24.72 8.27 4.95
CA ASP A 74 25.04 8.71 6.33
C ASP A 74 25.65 7.58 7.17
N ASP A 75 25.35 6.31 6.86
CA ASP A 75 25.99 5.13 7.49
C ASP A 75 27.44 4.89 6.98
N LEU A 76 27.92 5.69 6.02
CA LEU A 76 29.23 5.59 5.39
C LEU A 76 30.19 6.75 5.77
N LYS A 77 29.85 7.54 6.79
CA LYS A 77 30.70 8.58 7.39
C LYS A 77 31.08 8.23 8.82
#